data_AF-A0A6A6UAA9-F1
#
_entry.id   AF-A0A6A6UAA9-F1
#
_cell.length_a   1.000
_cell.length_b   1.000
_cell.length_c   1.000
_cell.angle_alpha   90.00
_cell.angle_beta   90.00
_cell.angle_gamma   90.00
#
_symmetry.space_group_name_H-M   'P 1'
#
loop_
_entity.id
_entity.type
_entity.pdbx_description
1 polymer ?
#
loop_
_entity_poly.entity_id
_entity_poly.type
_entity_poly.pdbx_seq_one_letter_code
_entity_poly.pdbx_strand_id
1 'polypeptide(L)'
;MQARNLFTARKRYSLKLGAISPKSEFSSNQRLWYKKQVGNVREPIVHDVFESKTGSWQYVVVDRATSVAVIIDPVLDYDPITQKITTTSADSLLALIGKKEYKVDMILETHAHADHLSAASYLQHRLTQEQEYRPSIGIGKRIEQVQRRFGERYGIPAKEYDSVFDKAFEDDEEFAVGSLKAIAIHIPGHTPDHMGYKIGDNIFCGDSIFHIDIGSARADFPDGSATDLFKSGRKLLTFPDHVKIWTGHDYPPKGRLDPVPYMTVAEHRRLNKHLMDGMTEEEFVKMRQARDKTLAAPKLIHQSLQMNIRGGKLPAVSNTGQFMLHLPLKLGDLRW
;
A
#
# COMPACT_ATOMS: atom_id res chain seq x y z
N MET A 1 -29.82 24.62 -52.58
CA MET A 1 -30.29 23.61 -53.55
C MET A 1 -29.52 22.32 -53.29
N GLN A 2 -30.26 21.27 -52.91
CA GLN A 2 -29.95 19.84 -52.93
C GLN A 2 -28.73 19.27 -52.17
N ALA A 3 -29.09 18.61 -51.08
CA ALA A 3 -28.38 17.49 -50.48
C ALA A 3 -28.31 16.29 -51.43
N ARG A 4 -27.23 15.51 -51.34
CA ARG A 4 -27.18 14.12 -51.83
C ARG A 4 -26.56 13.19 -50.80
N ASN A 5 -27.38 12.24 -50.40
CA ASN A 5 -27.09 11.06 -49.59
C ASN A 5 -26.00 10.20 -50.23
N LEU A 6 -25.13 9.61 -49.39
CA LEU A 6 -24.46 8.34 -49.66
C LEU A 6 -24.42 7.53 -48.35
N PHE A 7 -25.44 6.70 -48.19
CA PHE A 7 -25.48 5.56 -47.30
C PHE A 7 -24.67 4.42 -47.95
N THR A 8 -23.67 3.87 -47.27
CA THR A 8 -23.15 2.52 -47.58
C THR A 8 -22.65 1.79 -46.33
N ALA A 9 -23.39 0.73 -46.00
CA ALA A 9 -22.99 -0.56 -45.42
C ALA A 9 -22.11 -0.60 -44.16
N ARG A 10 -22.75 -0.72 -42.99
CA ARG A 10 -22.16 -1.34 -41.79
C ARG A 10 -22.17 -2.87 -41.94
N LYS A 11 -21.00 -3.48 -42.12
CA LYS A 11 -20.80 -4.94 -41.95
C LYS A 11 -21.04 -5.30 -40.48
N ARG A 12 -22.08 -6.09 -40.20
CA ARG A 12 -22.32 -6.72 -38.89
C ARG A 12 -21.32 -7.87 -38.72
N TYR A 13 -20.32 -7.69 -37.87
CA TYR A 13 -19.58 -8.82 -37.31
C TYR A 13 -20.36 -9.35 -36.10
N SER A 14 -20.98 -10.51 -36.28
CA SER A 14 -21.53 -11.31 -35.17
C SER A 14 -20.35 -12.00 -34.49
N LEU A 15 -19.88 -11.41 -33.39
CA LEU A 15 -18.99 -12.10 -32.46
C LEU A 15 -19.87 -12.94 -31.53
N LYS A 16 -19.82 -14.26 -31.72
CA LYS A 16 -20.33 -15.22 -30.74
C LYS A 16 -19.54 -14.99 -29.44
N LEU A 17 -20.23 -14.51 -28.41
CA LEU A 17 -19.73 -14.50 -27.04
C LEU A 17 -19.58 -15.95 -26.57
N GLY A 18 -18.38 -16.51 -26.77
CA GLY A 18 -17.97 -17.71 -26.06
C GLY A 18 -17.81 -17.36 -24.58
N ALA A 19 -18.52 -18.07 -23.71
CA ALA A 19 -18.37 -17.94 -22.28
C ALA A 19 -16.95 -18.35 -21.86
N ILE A 20 -16.07 -17.37 -21.64
CA ILE A 20 -14.77 -17.58 -21.02
C ILE A 20 -14.99 -17.48 -19.51
N SER A 21 -14.97 -18.62 -18.83
CA SER A 21 -14.95 -18.72 -17.37
C SER A 21 -13.56 -18.32 -16.86
N PRO A 22 -13.41 -17.25 -16.05
CA PRO A 22 -12.16 -16.97 -15.38
C PRO A 22 -12.05 -17.84 -14.12
N LYS A 23 -11.31 -18.95 -14.21
CA LYS A 23 -10.83 -19.69 -13.04
C LYS A 23 -9.70 -18.89 -12.37
N SER A 24 -10.06 -17.89 -11.59
CA SER A 24 -9.25 -17.45 -10.46
C SER A 24 -9.87 -18.05 -9.20
N GLU A 25 -9.15 -18.96 -8.53
CA GLU A 25 -9.64 -19.70 -7.36
C GLU A 25 -9.70 -18.80 -6.12
N PHE A 26 -10.70 -17.92 -6.10
CA PHE A 26 -11.36 -17.55 -4.85
C PHE A 26 -12.52 -18.52 -4.68
N SER A 27 -12.69 -19.09 -3.49
CA SER A 27 -13.87 -19.93 -3.24
C SER A 27 -15.13 -19.09 -3.52
N SER A 28 -16.19 -19.72 -4.03
CA SER A 28 -17.48 -19.04 -4.24
C SER A 28 -17.94 -18.28 -2.99
N ASN A 29 -17.62 -18.83 -1.81
CA ASN A 29 -17.90 -18.24 -0.50
C ASN A 29 -17.09 -16.97 -0.22
N GLN A 30 -15.80 -16.91 -0.57
CA GLN A 30 -14.99 -15.68 -0.43
C GLN A 30 -15.50 -14.57 -1.35
N ARG A 31 -15.81 -14.89 -2.62
CA ARG A 31 -16.39 -13.89 -3.55
C ARG A 31 -17.74 -13.37 -3.07
N LEU A 32 -18.59 -14.26 -2.56
CA LEU A 32 -19.87 -13.89 -1.95
C LEU A 32 -19.68 -13.04 -0.71
N TRP A 33 -18.67 -13.32 0.12
CA TRP A 33 -18.38 -12.53 1.32
C TRP A 33 -18.01 -11.08 1.00
N TYR A 34 -17.08 -10.84 0.08
CA TYR A 34 -16.72 -9.47 -0.32
C TYR A 34 -17.88 -8.72 -0.99
N LYS A 35 -18.71 -9.41 -1.78
CA LYS A 35 -19.91 -8.83 -2.40
C LYS A 35 -21.03 -8.53 -1.40
N LYS A 36 -21.11 -9.25 -0.28
CA LYS A 36 -22.18 -9.12 0.72
C LYS A 36 -21.96 -7.96 1.70
N GLN A 37 -20.82 -7.27 1.63
CA GLN A 37 -20.53 -6.09 2.46
C GLN A 37 -21.36 -4.84 2.06
N VAL A 38 -22.57 -5.04 1.51
CA VAL A 38 -23.52 -4.00 1.12
C VAL A 38 -24.60 -3.91 2.20
N GLY A 39 -24.58 -2.82 2.96
CA GLY A 39 -25.64 -2.46 3.90
C GLY A 39 -25.21 -1.28 4.75
N ASN A 40 -26.02 -0.21 4.78
CA ASN A 40 -25.87 1.04 5.55
C ASN A 40 -24.50 1.21 6.25
N VAL A 41 -23.43 1.31 5.47
CA VAL A 41 -22.07 1.30 5.97
C VAL A 41 -21.80 2.69 6.53
N ARG A 42 -21.43 2.78 7.81
CA ARG A 42 -20.94 4.05 8.36
C ARG A 42 -19.61 4.36 7.70
N GLU A 43 -19.57 5.41 6.90
CA GLU A 43 -18.35 5.83 6.23
C GLU A 43 -17.41 6.56 7.20
N PRO A 44 -16.09 6.34 7.10
CA PRO A 44 -15.11 7.15 7.82
C PRO A 44 -14.99 8.56 7.22
N ILE A 45 -14.35 9.47 7.98
CA ILE A 45 -13.63 10.60 7.38
C ILE A 45 -12.25 10.08 6.98
N VAL A 46 -11.82 10.37 5.75
CA VAL A 46 -10.48 10.06 5.28
C VAL A 46 -9.77 11.38 5.02
N HIS A 47 -8.61 11.57 5.64
CA HIS A 47 -7.67 12.63 5.28
C HIS A 47 -6.50 12.00 4.55
N ASP A 48 -6.24 12.45 3.33
CA ASP A 48 -5.11 12.05 2.49
C ASP A 48 -4.03 13.14 2.51
N VAL A 49 -2.79 12.75 2.82
CA VAL A 49 -1.64 13.66 2.92
C VAL A 49 -0.52 13.13 2.03
N PHE A 50 -0.24 13.85 0.95
CA PHE A 50 0.79 13.48 -0.02
C PHE A 50 2.18 13.93 0.42
N GLU A 51 3.12 13.00 0.55
CA GLU A 51 4.54 13.29 0.76
C GLU A 51 5.26 13.29 -0.59
N SER A 52 5.57 14.51 -1.07
CA SER A 52 6.05 14.72 -2.44
C SER A 52 7.46 14.19 -2.74
N LYS A 53 8.32 13.97 -1.76
CA LYS A 53 9.72 13.53 -2.01
C LYS A 53 9.78 12.04 -2.38
N THR A 54 8.93 11.24 -1.76
CA THR A 54 8.83 9.78 -1.94
C THR A 54 7.64 9.41 -2.85
N GLY A 55 6.67 10.33 -2.98
CA GLY A 55 5.43 10.09 -3.71
C GLY A 55 4.41 9.30 -2.90
N SER A 56 4.63 9.15 -1.59
CA SER A 56 3.81 8.34 -0.71
C SER A 56 2.56 9.08 -0.28
N TRP A 57 1.46 8.34 -0.15
CA TRP A 57 0.25 8.79 0.50
C TRP A 57 0.21 8.29 1.94
N GLN A 58 -0.07 9.21 2.85
CA GLN A 58 -0.32 8.94 4.24
C GLN A 58 -1.81 9.19 4.52
N TYR A 59 -2.45 8.32 5.31
CA TYR A 59 -3.88 8.46 5.59
C TYR A 59 -4.17 8.59 7.08
N VAL A 60 -5.12 9.46 7.43
CA VAL A 60 -5.79 9.46 8.74
C VAL A 60 -7.25 9.12 8.53
N VAL A 61 -7.66 7.95 9.01
CA VAL A 61 -9.01 7.39 8.80
C VAL A 61 -9.76 7.39 10.11
N VAL A 62 -10.90 8.09 10.17
CA VAL A 62 -11.56 8.45 11.42
C VAL A 62 -13.00 7.97 11.44
N ASP A 63 -13.40 7.35 12.54
CA ASP A 63 -14.80 7.16 12.89
C ASP A 63 -15.45 8.49 13.31
N ARG A 64 -16.38 8.97 12.48
CA ARG A 64 -17.15 10.20 12.73
C ARG A 64 -17.85 10.21 14.09
N ALA A 65 -18.30 9.05 14.57
CA ALA A 65 -19.12 8.98 15.76
C ALA A 65 -18.29 9.05 17.06
N THR A 66 -17.05 8.59 17.03
CA THR A 66 -16.21 8.42 18.24
C THR A 66 -14.95 9.26 18.23
N SER A 67 -14.60 9.88 17.09
CA SER A 67 -13.32 10.55 16.83
C SER A 67 -12.11 9.63 16.93
N VAL A 68 -12.31 8.31 17.01
CA VAL A 68 -11.23 7.32 16.96
C VAL A 68 -10.70 7.26 15.54
N ALA A 69 -9.37 7.25 15.42
CA ALA A 69 -8.65 7.30 14.17
C ALA A 69 -7.60 6.19 14.07
N VAL A 70 -7.26 5.84 12.83
CA VAL A 70 -6.03 5.12 12.50
C VAL A 70 -5.19 5.95 11.54
N ILE A 71 -3.87 5.85 11.68
CA ILE A 71 -2.90 6.38 10.71
C ILE A 71 -2.45 5.21 9.82
N ILE A 72 -2.31 5.41 8.52
CA ILE A 72 -1.84 4.37 7.59
C ILE A 72 -0.65 4.90 6.79
N ASP A 73 0.42 4.09 6.74
CA ASP A 73 1.67 4.32 6.01
C ASP A 73 2.34 5.69 6.27
N PRO A 74 2.59 6.08 7.54
CA PRO A 74 3.15 7.39 7.85
C PRO A 74 4.64 7.51 7.50
N VAL A 75 5.06 8.67 6.99
CA VAL A 75 6.41 8.93 6.50
C VAL A 75 7.26 9.68 7.52
N LEU A 76 8.47 9.15 7.78
CA LEU A 76 9.56 9.82 8.46
C LEU A 76 10.53 10.37 7.40
N ASP A 77 10.78 11.68 7.43
CA ASP A 77 11.61 12.30 6.41
C ASP A 77 13.07 11.85 6.55
N TYR A 78 13.69 11.48 5.43
CA TYR A 78 15.10 11.13 5.39
C TYR A 78 15.77 11.71 4.15
N ASP A 79 16.88 12.40 4.37
CA ASP A 79 17.75 12.88 3.30
C ASP A 79 18.94 11.91 3.11
N PRO A 80 19.03 11.18 1.99
CA PRO A 80 20.12 10.24 1.77
C PRO A 80 21.48 10.92 1.54
N ILE A 81 21.53 12.21 1.22
CA ILE A 81 22.77 12.96 0.98
C ILE A 81 23.38 13.41 2.30
N THR A 82 22.56 13.93 3.21
CA THR A 82 23.00 14.43 4.53
C THR A 82 22.81 13.42 5.66
N GLN A 83 22.16 12.29 5.37
CA GLN A 83 21.75 11.24 6.32
C GLN A 83 20.87 11.77 7.47
N LYS A 84 20.23 12.93 7.29
CA LYS A 84 19.43 13.58 8.31
C LYS A 84 18.01 13.03 8.30
N ILE A 85 17.50 12.73 9.50
CA ILE A 85 16.08 12.50 9.76
C ILE A 85 15.43 13.83 10.16
N THR A 86 14.27 14.13 9.58
CA THR A 86 13.36 15.20 10.05
C THR A 86 11.95 14.65 10.24
N THR A 87 11.09 15.42 10.90
CA THR A 87 9.75 14.98 11.29
C THR A 87 8.65 15.85 10.69
N THR A 88 8.96 16.64 9.65
CA THR A 88 8.00 17.57 9.04
C THR A 88 6.75 16.84 8.54
N SER A 89 6.92 15.70 7.86
CA SER A 89 5.80 14.88 7.38
C SER A 89 4.96 14.33 8.54
N ALA A 90 5.60 13.68 9.52
CA ALA A 90 4.92 13.12 10.68
C ALA A 90 4.24 14.19 11.57
N ASP A 91 4.90 15.33 11.81
CA ASP A 91 4.36 16.45 12.59
C ASP A 91 3.15 17.09 11.89
N SER A 92 3.07 17.05 10.55
CA SER A 92 1.87 17.49 9.83
C SER A 92 0.64 16.63 10.15
N LEU A 93 0.82 15.32 10.33
CA LEU A 93 -0.23 14.42 10.78
C LEU A 93 -0.64 14.72 12.22
N LEU A 94 0.33 14.92 13.12
CA LEU A 94 0.05 15.32 14.51
C LEU A 94 -0.73 16.63 14.59
N ALA A 95 -0.34 17.65 13.80
CA ALA A 95 -1.04 18.92 13.74
C ALA A 95 -2.49 18.77 13.23
N LEU A 96 -2.70 17.93 12.21
CA LEU A 96 -4.04 17.60 11.70
C LEU A 96 -4.89 16.91 12.78
N ILE A 97 -4.33 15.89 13.46
CA ILE A 97 -4.98 15.11 14.52
C ILE A 97 -5.35 16.00 15.69
N GLY A 98 -4.41 16.81 16.19
CA GLY A 98 -4.63 17.73 17.31
C GLY A 98 -5.66 18.81 16.99
N LYS A 99 -5.61 19.42 15.79
CA LYS A 99 -6.60 20.42 15.36
C LYS A 99 -8.03 19.89 15.32
N LYS A 100 -8.19 18.59 15.09
CA LYS A 100 -9.49 17.92 14.96
C LYS A 100 -9.89 17.12 16.19
N GLU A 101 -9.04 17.11 17.23
CA GLU A 101 -9.24 16.36 18.47
C GLU A 101 -9.50 14.87 18.23
N TYR A 102 -8.80 14.28 17.26
CA TYR A 102 -8.87 12.85 16.98
C TYR A 102 -8.05 12.04 17.99
N LYS A 103 -8.50 10.83 18.29
CA LYS A 103 -7.83 9.88 19.19
C LYS A 103 -7.29 8.72 18.35
N VAL A 104 -5.98 8.52 18.32
CA VAL A 104 -5.38 7.49 17.46
C VAL A 104 -5.31 6.17 18.22
N ASP A 105 -5.94 5.11 17.68
CA ASP A 105 -5.89 3.76 18.25
C ASP A 105 -4.76 2.93 17.66
N MET A 106 -4.54 3.08 16.35
CA MET A 106 -3.54 2.30 15.63
C MET A 106 -2.79 3.14 14.61
N ILE A 107 -1.55 2.74 14.39
CA ILE A 107 -0.71 3.17 13.29
C ILE A 107 -0.41 1.92 12.46
N LEU A 108 -0.92 1.88 11.24
CA LEU A 108 -0.93 0.70 10.39
C LEU A 108 0.07 0.86 9.26
N GLU A 109 0.79 -0.23 8.98
CA GLU A 109 1.62 -0.37 7.80
C GLU A 109 0.96 -1.36 6.85
N THR A 110 0.85 -1.01 5.57
CA THR A 110 0.38 -1.93 4.53
C THR A 110 1.44 -2.99 4.24
N HIS A 111 2.72 -2.63 4.31
CA HIS A 111 3.86 -3.53 4.12
C HIS A 111 5.16 -2.91 4.64
N ALA A 112 6.26 -3.67 4.66
CA ALA A 112 7.58 -3.10 4.86
C ALA A 112 8.04 -2.27 3.64
N HIS A 113 7.84 -0.96 3.69
CA HIS A 113 8.16 -0.04 2.59
C HIS A 113 9.65 -0.02 2.22
N ALA A 114 9.93 0.16 0.94
CA ALA A 114 11.30 0.19 0.39
C ALA A 114 11.71 1.58 -0.12
N ASP A 115 10.81 2.56 -0.09
CA ASP A 115 10.95 3.86 -0.72
C ASP A 115 10.98 5.00 0.31
N HIS A 116 10.46 4.80 1.52
CA HIS A 116 10.46 5.75 2.63
C HIS A 116 10.69 5.06 4.00
N LEU A 117 11.13 5.83 5.00
CA LEU A 117 11.19 5.38 6.38
C LEU A 117 9.81 5.57 7.03
N SER A 118 9.33 4.58 7.77
CA SER A 118 8.10 4.69 8.56
C SER A 118 8.28 5.62 9.76
N ALA A 119 7.30 6.50 9.97
CA ALA A 119 7.20 7.33 11.17
C ALA A 119 6.42 6.66 12.31
N ALA A 120 6.06 5.38 12.20
CA ALA A 120 5.18 4.72 13.16
C ALA A 120 5.70 4.79 14.61
N SER A 121 6.97 4.44 14.84
CA SER A 121 7.57 4.55 16.18
C SER A 121 7.62 5.98 16.70
N TYR A 122 7.86 6.97 15.84
CA TYR A 122 7.90 8.37 16.22
C TYR A 122 6.51 8.88 16.62
N LEU A 123 5.51 8.64 15.77
CA LEU A 123 4.12 9.01 16.01
C LEU A 123 3.58 8.33 17.26
N GLN A 124 3.84 7.04 17.44
CA GLN A 124 3.43 6.31 18.65
C GLN A 124 4.00 6.97 19.91
N HIS A 125 5.30 7.32 19.90
CA HIS A 125 5.93 7.99 21.04
C HIS A 125 5.27 9.34 21.34
N ARG A 126 5.10 10.18 20.32
CA ARG A 126 4.49 11.51 20.43
C ARG A 126 3.04 11.43 20.92
N LEU A 127 2.22 10.59 20.30
CA LEU A 127 0.83 10.39 20.68
C LEU A 127 0.71 9.86 22.11
N THR A 128 1.59 8.95 22.54
CA THR A 128 1.59 8.48 23.95
C THR A 128 1.79 9.61 24.97
N GLN A 129 2.45 10.71 24.58
CA GLN A 129 2.58 11.89 25.44
C GLN A 129 1.39 12.86 25.34
N GLU A 130 0.61 12.80 24.26
CA GLU A 130 -0.43 13.77 23.91
C GLU A 130 -1.86 13.24 24.13
N GLN A 131 -2.07 11.92 24.17
CA GLN A 131 -3.37 11.26 24.44
C GLN A 131 -3.30 10.27 25.61
N GLU A 132 -4.46 9.85 26.11
CA GLU A 132 -4.63 9.03 27.33
C GLU A 132 -4.03 7.60 27.24
N TYR A 133 -3.76 7.12 26.03
CA TYR A 133 -3.27 5.77 25.79
C TYR A 133 -2.29 5.72 24.62
N ARG A 134 -1.41 4.73 24.64
CA ARG A 134 -0.45 4.45 23.57
C ARG A 134 -1.16 3.77 22.40
N PRO A 135 -1.12 4.33 21.16
CA PRO A 135 -1.64 3.63 19.99
C PRO A 135 -0.81 2.40 19.67
N SER A 136 -1.41 1.35 19.12
CA SER A 136 -0.70 0.14 18.66
C SER A 136 -0.11 0.34 17.26
N ILE A 137 1.10 -0.15 17.00
CA ILE A 137 1.64 -0.27 15.64
C ILE A 137 1.25 -1.63 15.07
N GLY A 138 0.55 -1.64 13.93
CA GLY A 138 -0.01 -2.83 13.29
C GLY A 138 0.56 -3.09 11.89
N ILE A 139 0.75 -4.37 11.55
CA ILE A 139 1.17 -4.84 10.21
C ILE A 139 0.67 -6.27 10.00
N GLY A 140 0.70 -6.79 8.77
CA GLY A 140 0.38 -8.20 8.50
C GLY A 140 1.37 -9.18 9.13
N LYS A 141 0.89 -10.33 9.63
CA LYS A 141 1.73 -11.35 10.30
C LYS A 141 2.91 -11.86 9.50
N ARG A 142 2.83 -11.77 8.17
CA ARG A 142 3.88 -12.19 7.24
C ARG A 142 5.09 -11.26 7.24
N ILE A 143 5.05 -10.14 7.96
CA ILE A 143 6.21 -9.28 8.22
C ILE A 143 7.41 -10.08 8.73
N GLU A 144 7.20 -11.14 9.51
CA GLU A 144 8.27 -11.95 10.11
C GLU A 144 9.23 -12.53 9.05
N GLN A 145 8.72 -12.90 7.87
CA GLN A 145 9.58 -13.43 6.80
C GLN A 145 10.47 -12.34 6.18
N VAL A 146 9.93 -11.13 6.06
CA VAL A 146 10.64 -9.95 5.57
C VAL A 146 11.68 -9.51 6.59
N GLN A 147 11.32 -9.50 7.87
CA GLN A 147 12.22 -9.23 8.99
C GLN A 147 13.39 -10.21 9.02
N ARG A 148 13.16 -11.53 8.92
CA ARG A 148 14.25 -12.53 8.87
C ARG A 148 15.18 -12.30 7.68
N ARG A 149 14.60 -12.13 6.48
CA ARG A 149 15.37 -11.91 5.24
C ARG A 149 16.26 -10.68 5.32
N PHE A 150 15.70 -9.54 5.71
CA PHE A 150 16.46 -8.28 5.73
C PHE A 150 17.31 -8.13 6.99
N GLY A 151 16.91 -8.78 8.09
CA GLY A 151 17.75 -8.98 9.26
C GLY A 151 19.07 -9.65 8.89
N GLU A 152 19.01 -10.78 8.20
CA GLU A 152 20.19 -11.47 7.67
C GLU A 152 20.97 -10.59 6.69
N ARG A 153 20.29 -10.00 5.70
CA ARG A 153 20.92 -9.19 4.65
C ARG A 153 21.76 -8.03 5.19
N TYR A 154 21.26 -7.35 6.23
CA TYR A 154 21.90 -6.15 6.79
C TYR A 154 22.68 -6.42 8.08
N GLY A 155 22.73 -7.67 8.55
CA GLY A 155 23.39 -8.03 9.80
C GLY A 155 22.70 -7.46 11.03
N ILE A 156 21.37 -7.31 10.99
CA ILE A 156 20.57 -6.76 12.10
C ILE A 156 20.23 -7.91 13.06
N PRO A 157 20.57 -7.82 14.35
CA PRO A 157 20.21 -8.81 15.34
C PRO A 157 18.68 -8.93 15.50
N ALA A 158 18.17 -10.16 15.66
CA ALA A 158 16.74 -10.43 15.80
C ALA A 158 16.05 -9.61 16.89
N LYS A 159 16.72 -9.39 18.03
CA LYS A 159 16.22 -8.54 19.12
C LYS A 159 15.84 -7.09 18.73
N GLU A 160 16.33 -6.59 17.60
CA GLU A 160 15.98 -5.24 17.12
C GLU A 160 14.70 -5.20 16.27
N TYR A 161 14.26 -6.33 15.72
CA TYR A 161 13.04 -6.42 14.92
C TYR A 161 11.99 -7.39 15.49
N ASP A 162 12.34 -8.25 16.44
CA ASP A 162 11.38 -9.13 17.10
C ASP A 162 10.41 -8.32 17.96
N SER A 163 9.11 -8.63 17.85
CA SER A 163 8.05 -8.02 18.67
C SER A 163 8.01 -6.48 18.64
N VAL A 164 8.42 -5.87 17.52
CA VAL A 164 8.39 -4.41 17.35
C VAL A 164 7.02 -3.87 16.92
N PHE A 165 6.18 -4.74 16.36
CA PHE A 165 4.80 -4.46 16.02
C PHE A 165 3.90 -4.96 17.16
N ASP A 166 3.00 -4.10 17.64
CA ASP A 166 2.06 -4.44 18.71
C ASP A 166 0.94 -5.36 18.21
N LYS A 167 0.61 -5.29 16.91
CA LYS A 167 -0.40 -6.12 16.26
C LYS A 167 0.11 -6.71 14.95
N ALA A 168 0.12 -8.04 14.89
CA ALA A 168 0.34 -8.82 13.68
C ALA A 168 -1.02 -9.34 13.18
N PHE A 169 -1.53 -8.83 12.06
CA PHE A 169 -2.85 -9.19 11.54
C PHE A 169 -2.82 -10.52 10.80
N GLU A 170 -3.83 -11.35 11.08
CA GLU A 170 -4.18 -12.54 10.31
C GLU A 170 -4.86 -12.18 8.97
N ASP A 171 -4.94 -13.15 8.06
CA ASP A 171 -5.59 -12.94 6.76
C ASP A 171 -7.09 -12.75 6.95
N ASP A 172 -7.61 -11.67 6.39
CA ASP A 172 -9.02 -11.29 6.47
C ASP A 172 -9.50 -11.09 7.93
N GLU A 173 -8.57 -10.77 8.85
CA GLU A 173 -8.89 -10.50 10.25
C GLU A 173 -9.79 -9.25 10.38
N GLU A 174 -10.91 -9.40 11.08
CA GLU A 174 -11.78 -8.27 11.43
C GLU A 174 -11.22 -7.52 12.63
N PHE A 175 -11.27 -6.19 12.57
CA PHE A 175 -10.92 -5.30 13.66
C PHE A 175 -11.85 -4.08 13.69
N ALA A 176 -11.65 -3.18 14.66
CA ALA A 176 -12.47 -1.99 14.81
C ALA A 176 -11.64 -0.71 14.75
N VAL A 177 -12.25 0.35 14.20
CA VAL A 177 -11.80 1.74 14.35
C VAL A 177 -12.95 2.49 15.00
N GLY A 178 -12.90 2.66 16.32
CA GLY A 178 -14.06 3.13 17.09
C GLY A 178 -15.26 2.20 16.91
N SER A 179 -16.35 2.71 16.33
CA SER A 179 -17.55 1.95 15.99
C SER A 179 -17.56 1.38 14.56
N LEU A 180 -16.54 1.69 13.76
CA LEU A 180 -16.41 1.19 12.39
C LEU A 180 -15.86 -0.24 12.40
N LYS A 181 -16.46 -1.11 11.57
CA LYS A 181 -15.89 -2.42 11.25
C LYS A 181 -14.83 -2.28 10.17
N ALA A 182 -13.71 -2.94 10.38
CA ALA A 182 -12.60 -2.97 9.45
C ALA A 182 -12.09 -4.40 9.23
N ILE A 183 -11.42 -4.63 8.10
CA ILE A 183 -10.86 -5.94 7.72
C ILE A 183 -9.43 -5.74 7.22
N ALA A 184 -8.50 -6.54 7.72
CA ALA A 184 -7.13 -6.63 7.21
C ALA A 184 -7.05 -7.71 6.11
N ILE A 185 -7.03 -7.28 4.85
CA ILE A 185 -7.08 -8.14 3.68
C ILE A 185 -5.66 -8.46 3.21
N HIS A 186 -5.27 -9.73 3.18
CA HIS A 186 -3.98 -10.12 2.57
C HIS A 186 -4.04 -9.96 1.05
N ILE A 187 -3.11 -9.19 0.48
CA ILE A 187 -3.00 -8.84 -0.94
C ILE A 187 -1.52 -8.87 -1.42
N PRO A 188 -0.85 -10.04 -1.33
CA PRO A 188 0.56 -10.17 -1.67
C PRO A 188 0.85 -9.91 -3.15
N GLY A 189 2.11 -9.69 -3.46
CA GLY A 189 2.61 -9.64 -4.84
C GLY A 189 3.68 -8.58 -5.03
N HIS A 190 3.44 -7.37 -4.52
CA HIS A 190 4.51 -6.36 -4.42
C HIS A 190 5.55 -6.79 -3.39
N THR A 191 5.09 -7.11 -2.19
CA THR A 191 5.84 -7.81 -1.16
C THR A 191 4.99 -8.99 -0.65
N PRO A 192 5.58 -9.99 0.02
CA PRO A 192 4.83 -11.14 0.49
C PRO A 192 4.06 -10.87 1.81
N ASP A 193 4.39 -9.79 2.54
CA ASP A 193 3.72 -9.31 3.75
C ASP A 193 2.57 -8.31 3.48
N HIS A 194 2.32 -7.97 2.21
CA HIS A 194 1.42 -6.89 1.83
C HIS A 194 -0.03 -7.10 2.25
N MET A 195 -0.58 -6.10 2.95
CA MET A 195 -1.95 -6.00 3.45
C MET A 195 -2.67 -4.80 2.85
N GLY A 196 -3.98 -4.93 2.71
CA GLY A 196 -4.90 -3.82 2.49
C GLY A 196 -5.89 -3.72 3.64
N TYR A 197 -6.27 -2.51 4.02
CA TYR A 197 -7.22 -2.28 5.12
C TYR A 197 -8.55 -1.80 4.56
N LYS A 198 -9.61 -2.59 4.69
CA LYS A 198 -10.98 -2.15 4.35
C LYS A 198 -11.62 -1.50 5.56
N ILE A 199 -12.01 -0.23 5.45
CA ILE A 199 -12.71 0.54 6.49
C ILE A 199 -13.90 1.25 5.84
N GLY A 200 -15.12 0.83 6.15
CA GLY A 200 -16.29 1.23 5.37
C GLY A 200 -16.17 0.81 3.90
N ASP A 201 -16.60 1.63 2.95
CA ASP A 201 -16.46 1.41 1.50
C ASP A 201 -15.12 1.92 0.93
N ASN A 202 -14.06 1.86 1.74
CA ASN A 202 -12.71 2.31 1.40
C ASN A 202 -11.73 1.16 1.66
N ILE A 203 -10.85 0.90 0.70
CA ILE A 203 -9.76 -0.09 0.82
C ILE A 203 -8.43 0.63 0.62
N PHE A 204 -7.64 0.74 1.69
CA PHE A 204 -6.28 1.25 1.64
C PHE A 204 -5.36 0.12 1.23
N CYS A 205 -4.96 0.08 -0.05
CA CYS A 205 -4.31 -1.07 -0.67
C CYS A 205 -2.80 -0.97 -0.78
N GLY A 206 -2.17 0.06 -0.21
CA GLY A 206 -0.74 0.33 -0.34
C GLY A 206 -0.25 0.18 -1.80
N ASP A 207 0.92 -0.43 -1.96
CA ASP A 207 1.50 -0.77 -3.26
C ASP A 207 0.95 -2.06 -3.87
N SER A 208 -0.35 -2.07 -4.18
CA SER A 208 -0.97 -3.12 -4.99
C SER A 208 -1.36 -2.59 -6.37
N ILE A 209 -2.40 -1.76 -6.40
CA ILE A 209 -2.85 -1.05 -7.59
C ILE A 209 -2.68 0.46 -7.41
N PHE A 210 -2.22 1.13 -8.45
CA PHE A 210 -2.03 2.58 -8.48
C PHE A 210 -3.16 3.24 -9.27
N HIS A 211 -3.11 4.58 -9.35
CA HIS A 211 -3.97 5.35 -10.24
C HIS A 211 -4.06 4.71 -11.65
N ILE A 212 -5.24 4.79 -12.28
CA ILE A 212 -5.57 4.03 -13.50
C ILE A 212 -4.59 4.23 -14.67
N ASP A 213 -3.93 5.39 -14.76
CA ASP A 213 -2.92 5.71 -15.79
C ASP A 213 -1.54 5.08 -15.52
N ILE A 214 -1.21 4.80 -14.26
CA ILE A 214 0.03 4.15 -13.81
C ILE A 214 -0.14 2.63 -13.83
N GLY A 215 -1.28 2.13 -13.36
CA GLY A 215 -1.63 0.72 -13.38
C GLY A 215 -1.38 -0.01 -12.06
N SER A 216 -0.22 -0.64 -11.92
CA SER A 216 0.10 -1.55 -10.79
C SER A 216 1.52 -1.35 -10.27
N ALA A 217 1.74 -1.79 -9.03
CA ALA A 217 3.07 -1.87 -8.42
C ALA A 217 4.04 -2.79 -9.19
N ARG A 218 5.32 -2.66 -8.86
CA ARG A 218 6.40 -3.58 -9.26
C ARG A 218 6.29 -4.88 -8.45
N ALA A 219 6.80 -5.99 -8.96
CA ALA A 219 6.73 -7.30 -8.29
C ALA A 219 8.09 -8.01 -8.23
N ASP A 220 9.19 -7.26 -8.29
CA ASP A 220 10.58 -7.74 -8.27
C ASP A 220 11.29 -7.49 -6.92
N PHE A 221 10.55 -7.12 -5.88
CA PHE A 221 11.03 -7.22 -4.51
C PHE A 221 11.41 -8.69 -4.20
N PRO A 222 12.34 -8.97 -3.27
CA PRO A 222 12.59 -10.34 -2.84
C PRO A 222 11.31 -11.04 -2.38
N ASP A 223 10.99 -12.19 -3.01
CA ASP A 223 9.73 -12.94 -2.85
C ASP A 223 8.47 -12.19 -3.33
N GLY A 224 8.63 -11.13 -4.11
CA GLY A 224 7.58 -10.53 -4.92
C GLY A 224 7.16 -11.44 -6.08
N SER A 225 5.91 -11.30 -6.52
CA SER A 225 5.28 -12.20 -7.48
C SER A 225 4.25 -11.46 -8.33
N ALA A 226 4.51 -11.35 -9.63
CA ALA A 226 3.57 -10.75 -10.57
C ALA A 226 2.26 -11.55 -10.66
N THR A 227 2.33 -12.88 -10.48
CA THR A 227 1.15 -13.74 -10.42
C THR A 227 0.30 -13.42 -9.20
N ASP A 228 0.91 -13.28 -8.03
CA ASP A 228 0.17 -12.95 -6.81
C ASP A 228 -0.36 -11.51 -6.85
N LEU A 229 0.42 -10.58 -7.41
CA LEU A 229 -0.02 -9.20 -7.63
C LEU A 229 -1.26 -9.15 -8.55
N PHE A 230 -1.30 -9.98 -9.61
CA PHE A 230 -2.49 -10.10 -10.46
C PHE A 230 -3.69 -10.62 -9.67
N LYS A 231 -3.51 -11.69 -8.89
CA LYS A 231 -4.59 -12.31 -8.09
C LYS A 231 -5.11 -11.35 -7.02
N SER A 232 -4.22 -10.63 -6.34
CA SER A 232 -4.54 -9.57 -5.38
C SER A 232 -5.28 -8.42 -6.04
N GLY A 233 -4.82 -7.95 -7.21
CA GLY A 233 -5.54 -6.98 -8.02
C GLY A 233 -6.93 -7.48 -8.42
N ARG A 234 -7.07 -8.73 -8.88
CA ARG A 234 -8.38 -9.34 -9.17
C ARG A 234 -9.26 -9.38 -7.92
N LYS A 235 -8.73 -9.75 -6.75
CA LYS A 235 -9.43 -9.76 -5.46
C LYS A 235 -10.04 -8.38 -5.18
N LEU A 236 -9.22 -7.32 -5.25
CA LEU A 236 -9.64 -5.94 -5.03
C LEU A 236 -10.75 -5.50 -6.01
N LEU A 237 -10.72 -5.96 -7.26
CA LEU A 237 -11.75 -5.64 -8.24
C LEU A 237 -13.02 -6.51 -8.16
N THR A 238 -13.12 -7.42 -7.19
CA THR A 238 -14.38 -8.15 -6.92
C THR A 238 -15.34 -7.41 -5.98
N PHE A 239 -14.87 -6.36 -5.31
CA PHE A 239 -15.68 -5.50 -4.47
C PHE A 239 -16.73 -4.70 -5.28
N PRO A 240 -17.78 -4.16 -4.64
CA PRO A 240 -18.76 -3.32 -5.33
C PRO A 240 -18.14 -2.14 -6.08
N ASP A 241 -18.74 -1.79 -7.20
CA ASP A 241 -18.23 -0.80 -8.15
C ASP A 241 -17.95 0.59 -7.52
N HIS A 242 -18.68 0.97 -6.47
CA HIS A 242 -18.54 2.26 -5.78
C HIS A 242 -17.41 2.29 -4.74
N VAL A 243 -16.86 1.13 -4.35
CA VAL A 243 -15.79 1.05 -3.36
C VAL A 243 -14.56 1.80 -3.86
N LYS A 244 -13.98 2.63 -2.99
CA LYS A 244 -12.76 3.39 -3.27
C LYS A 244 -11.54 2.57 -2.90
N ILE A 245 -10.58 2.51 -3.80
CA ILE A 245 -9.27 1.89 -3.56
C ILE A 245 -8.24 3.01 -3.45
N TRP A 246 -7.74 3.20 -2.23
CA TRP A 246 -6.78 4.21 -1.85
C TRP A 246 -5.37 3.63 -1.94
N THR A 247 -4.50 4.31 -2.66
CA THR A 247 -3.21 3.75 -3.07
C THR A 247 -2.06 4.17 -2.17
N GLY A 248 -0.97 3.41 -2.12
CA GLY A 248 0.22 3.77 -1.33
C GLY A 248 1.03 4.92 -1.95
N HIS A 249 1.01 5.04 -3.28
CA HIS A 249 1.81 6.02 -3.99
C HIS A 249 1.12 6.61 -5.20
N ASP A 250 1.55 7.82 -5.57
CA ASP A 250 1.22 8.37 -6.86
C ASP A 250 2.42 9.07 -7.53
N TYR A 251 2.53 8.85 -8.84
CA TYR A 251 3.60 9.35 -9.69
C TYR A 251 2.99 9.98 -10.95
N PRO A 252 2.44 11.20 -10.85
CA PRO A 252 1.70 11.83 -11.93
C PRO A 252 2.49 11.86 -13.24
N PRO A 253 1.98 11.24 -14.34
CA PRO A 253 2.63 11.37 -15.63
C PRO A 253 2.52 12.81 -16.14
N LYS A 254 3.38 13.16 -17.10
CA LYS A 254 3.37 14.48 -17.74
C LYS A 254 1.97 14.82 -18.25
N GLY A 255 1.34 15.84 -17.66
CA GLY A 255 0.00 16.31 -18.01
C GLY A 255 -1.06 16.13 -16.93
N ARG A 256 -0.81 15.32 -15.90
CA ARG A 256 -1.64 15.29 -14.68
C ARG A 256 -1.07 16.27 -13.65
N LEU A 257 -1.88 17.24 -13.23
CA LEU A 257 -1.44 18.35 -12.39
C LEU A 257 -1.21 17.93 -10.94
N ASP A 258 -2.15 17.17 -10.38
CA ASP A 258 -2.15 16.83 -8.97
C ASP A 258 -2.13 15.31 -8.75
N PRO A 259 -1.52 14.85 -7.65
CA PRO A 259 -1.62 13.47 -7.23
C PRO A 259 -3.08 13.15 -6.83
N VAL A 260 -3.51 11.92 -7.10
CA VAL A 260 -4.86 11.43 -6.85
C VAL A 260 -4.78 10.22 -5.92
N PRO A 261 -5.40 10.28 -4.72
CA PRO A 261 -5.20 9.25 -3.68
C PRO A 261 -6.00 7.97 -3.90
N TYR A 262 -7.08 7.99 -4.69
CA TYR A 262 -7.91 6.81 -4.94
C TYR A 262 -8.58 6.81 -6.30
N MET A 263 -8.99 5.61 -6.72
CA MET A 263 -9.96 5.41 -7.79
C MET A 263 -11.04 4.42 -7.29
N THR A 264 -12.19 4.41 -7.94
CA THR A 264 -13.23 3.41 -7.65
C THR A 264 -12.90 2.06 -8.31
N VAL A 265 -13.48 0.98 -7.78
CA VAL A 265 -13.43 -0.34 -8.43
C VAL A 265 -13.90 -0.27 -9.88
N ALA A 266 -15.01 0.44 -10.15
CA ALA A 266 -15.52 0.61 -11.50
C ALA A 266 -14.51 1.27 -12.46
N GLU A 267 -13.82 2.31 -11.98
CA GLU A 267 -12.80 3.00 -12.79
C GLU A 267 -11.60 2.09 -13.06
N HIS A 268 -11.13 1.33 -12.07
CA HIS A 268 -10.05 0.37 -12.31
C HIS A 268 -10.44 -0.71 -13.30
N ARG A 269 -11.63 -1.30 -13.15
CA ARG A 269 -12.14 -2.31 -14.09
C ARG A 269 -12.26 -1.79 -15.51
N ARG A 270 -12.60 -0.51 -15.69
CA ARG A 270 -12.74 0.08 -17.03
C ARG A 270 -11.44 0.60 -17.63
N LEU A 271 -10.55 1.18 -16.81
CA LEU A 271 -9.49 2.07 -17.28
C LEU A 271 -8.09 1.74 -16.74
N ASN A 272 -7.93 0.82 -15.77
CA ASN A 272 -6.59 0.52 -15.25
C ASN A 272 -5.71 -0.06 -16.36
N LYS A 273 -4.62 0.63 -16.68
CA LYS A 273 -3.70 0.29 -17.76
C LYS A 273 -3.15 -1.14 -17.70
N HIS A 274 -3.03 -1.71 -16.51
CA HIS A 274 -2.49 -3.06 -16.30
C HIS A 274 -3.57 -4.06 -15.89
N LEU A 275 -4.69 -3.60 -15.32
CA LEU A 275 -5.65 -4.45 -14.60
C LEU A 275 -7.11 -4.16 -15.00
N MET A 276 -7.37 -3.56 -16.15
CA MET A 276 -8.75 -3.46 -16.65
C MET A 276 -9.36 -4.84 -16.92
N ASP A 277 -10.69 -4.91 -16.96
CA ASP A 277 -11.44 -6.10 -17.34
C ASP A 277 -11.03 -6.53 -18.76
N GLY A 278 -10.79 -7.84 -18.92
CA GLY A 278 -10.27 -8.43 -20.15
C GLY A 278 -8.78 -8.76 -20.13
N MET A 279 -7.99 -8.15 -19.23
CA MET A 279 -6.58 -8.54 -19.02
C MET A 279 -6.48 -9.97 -18.46
N THR A 280 -5.73 -10.85 -19.14
CA THR A 280 -5.46 -12.20 -18.61
C THR A 280 -4.28 -12.21 -17.63
N GLU A 281 -4.18 -13.27 -16.83
CA GLU A 281 -3.04 -13.45 -15.91
C GLU A 281 -1.72 -13.52 -16.69
N GLU A 282 -1.69 -14.26 -17.80
CA GLU A 282 -0.51 -14.44 -18.63
C GLU A 282 -0.04 -13.11 -19.25
N GLU A 283 -0.98 -12.31 -19.76
CA GLU A 283 -0.71 -10.98 -20.31
C GLU A 283 -0.15 -10.03 -19.24
N PHE A 284 -0.78 -10.01 -18.06
CA PHE A 284 -0.32 -9.21 -16.94
C PHE A 284 1.08 -9.62 -16.48
N VAL A 285 1.31 -10.91 -16.22
CA VAL A 285 2.59 -11.43 -15.72
C VAL A 285 3.71 -11.12 -16.71
N LYS A 286 3.47 -11.37 -18.01
CA LYS A 286 4.44 -11.06 -19.06
C LYS A 286 4.77 -9.56 -19.10
N MET A 287 3.75 -8.71 -19.07
CA MET A 287 3.92 -7.26 -19.07
C MET A 287 4.69 -6.80 -17.82
N ARG A 288 4.29 -7.28 -16.64
CA ARG A 288 4.83 -6.85 -15.36
C ARG A 288 6.30 -7.25 -15.22
N GLN A 289 6.64 -8.49 -15.54
CA GLN A 289 8.03 -8.97 -15.52
C GLN A 289 8.91 -8.25 -16.54
N ALA A 290 8.40 -7.94 -17.73
CA ALA A 290 9.13 -7.17 -18.71
C ALA A 290 9.39 -5.73 -18.22
N ARG A 291 8.39 -5.11 -17.59
CA ARG A 291 8.50 -3.76 -17.02
C ARG A 291 9.46 -3.72 -15.84
N ASP A 292 9.40 -4.68 -14.92
CA ASP A 292 10.25 -4.69 -13.71
C ASP A 292 11.74 -4.74 -14.04
N LYS A 293 12.13 -5.47 -15.10
CA LYS A 293 13.52 -5.50 -15.61
C LYS A 293 14.05 -4.14 -16.08
N THR A 294 13.17 -3.17 -16.34
CA THR A 294 13.54 -1.81 -16.76
C THR A 294 13.62 -0.82 -15.62
N LEU A 295 13.17 -1.19 -14.41
CA LEU A 295 13.08 -0.29 -13.28
C LEU A 295 14.39 -0.26 -12.49
N ALA A 296 14.84 0.94 -12.13
CA ALA A 296 15.88 1.10 -11.13
C ALA A 296 15.39 0.67 -9.74
N ALA A 297 16.33 0.35 -8.84
CA ALA A 297 16.00 0.15 -7.43
C ALA A 297 15.46 1.47 -6.82
N PRO A 298 14.53 1.41 -5.85
CA PRO A 298 14.11 2.58 -5.09
C PRO A 298 15.32 3.27 -4.45
N LYS A 299 15.31 4.61 -4.43
CA LYS A 299 16.45 5.42 -3.95
C LYS A 299 16.81 5.15 -2.50
N LEU A 300 15.81 4.83 -1.67
CA LEU A 300 15.96 4.62 -0.22
C LEU A 300 15.85 3.14 0.18
N ILE A 301 15.97 2.17 -0.75
CA ILE A 301 15.73 0.75 -0.47
C ILE A 301 16.51 0.22 0.72
N HIS A 302 17.77 0.61 0.89
CA HIS A 302 18.60 0.10 1.98
C HIS A 302 18.25 0.73 3.32
N GLN A 303 18.00 2.03 3.34
CA GLN A 303 17.69 2.77 4.56
C GLN A 303 16.30 2.44 5.08
N SER A 304 15.31 2.45 4.17
CA SER A 304 13.91 2.16 4.47
C SER A 304 13.75 0.76 5.06
N LEU A 305 14.27 -0.27 4.38
CA LEU A 305 14.10 -1.65 4.85
C LEU A 305 14.74 -1.90 6.23
N GLN A 306 15.89 -1.30 6.51
CA GLN A 306 16.52 -1.45 7.83
C GLN A 306 15.65 -0.81 8.93
N MET A 307 15.05 0.35 8.67
CA MET A 307 14.19 1.03 9.65
C MET A 307 12.82 0.35 9.78
N ASN A 308 12.23 -0.04 8.66
CA ASN A 308 10.83 -0.48 8.61
C ASN A 308 10.67 -1.90 9.16
N ILE A 309 11.68 -2.78 9.02
CA ILE A 309 11.64 -4.08 9.71
C ILE A 309 11.72 -3.94 11.24
N ARG A 310 12.18 -2.78 11.75
CA ARG A 310 12.19 -2.45 13.18
C ARG A 310 10.91 -1.72 13.63
N GLY A 311 9.86 -1.68 12.82
CA GLY A 311 8.63 -0.93 13.12
C GLY A 311 8.86 0.58 13.18
N GLY A 312 9.81 1.09 12.39
CA GLY A 312 10.21 2.50 12.37
C GLY A 312 11.12 2.92 13.54
N LYS A 313 11.56 1.98 14.39
CA LYS A 313 12.53 2.27 15.46
C LYS A 313 13.92 2.54 14.87
N LEU A 314 14.65 3.45 15.50
CA LEU A 314 16.06 3.67 15.20
C LEU A 314 16.88 2.40 15.51
N PRO A 315 18.02 2.19 14.80
CA PRO A 315 18.95 1.11 15.15
C PRO A 315 19.46 1.23 16.58
N ALA A 316 20.03 0.16 17.12
CA ALA A 316 20.82 0.28 18.34
C ALA A 316 21.98 1.27 18.15
N VAL A 317 22.28 2.04 19.21
CA VAL A 317 23.44 2.95 19.22
C VAL A 317 24.72 2.12 19.14
N SER A 318 25.63 2.49 18.23
CA SER A 318 26.93 1.84 18.06
C SER A 318 27.84 2.10 19.26
N ASN A 319 28.97 1.38 19.34
CA ASN A 319 30.02 1.62 20.33
C ASN A 319 30.64 3.03 20.23
N THR A 320 30.43 3.75 19.12
CA THR A 320 30.88 5.13 18.93
C THR A 320 29.81 6.17 19.26
N GLY A 321 28.66 5.76 19.79
CA GLY A 321 27.57 6.67 20.15
C GLY A 321 26.71 7.12 18.96
N GLN A 322 26.79 6.44 17.81
CA GLN A 322 26.08 6.83 16.59
C GLN A 322 25.04 5.77 16.18
N PHE A 323 23.93 6.22 15.60
CA PHE A 323 23.01 5.33 14.88
C PHE A 323 23.58 5.03 13.50
N MET A 324 23.64 3.76 13.12
CA MET A 324 24.28 3.33 11.87
C MET A 324 23.32 2.51 11.01
N LEU A 325 23.34 2.78 9.71
CA LEU A 325 22.70 1.97 8.67
C LEU A 325 23.78 1.36 7.79
N HIS A 326 23.58 0.11 7.38
CA HIS A 326 24.56 -0.65 6.61
C HIS A 326 24.11 -0.77 5.16
N LEU A 327 24.97 -0.39 4.21
CA LEU A 327 24.68 -0.47 2.78
C LEU A 327 25.53 -1.57 2.14
N PRO A 328 24.92 -2.54 1.43
CA PRO A 328 25.67 -3.58 0.76
C PRO A 328 26.42 -3.01 -0.45
N LEU A 329 27.72 -3.29 -0.52
CA LEU A 329 28.54 -2.94 -1.68
C LEU A 329 28.31 -3.93 -2.83
N LYS A 330 28.29 -3.43 -4.06
CA LYS A 330 28.21 -4.26 -5.28
C LYS A 330 29.55 -4.18 -6.00
N LEU A 331 30.30 -5.28 -6.00
CA LEU A 331 31.63 -5.35 -6.60
C LEU A 331 31.63 -5.84 -8.05
N GLY A 332 30.53 -6.40 -8.54
CA GLY A 332 30.49 -7.06 -9.86
C GLY A 332 31.51 -8.19 -9.91
N ASP A 333 32.35 -8.19 -10.94
CA ASP A 333 33.45 -9.17 -11.08
C ASP A 333 34.77 -8.71 -10.44
N LEU A 334 34.79 -7.52 -9.82
CA LEU A 334 36.00 -7.00 -9.18
C LEU A 334 36.34 -7.83 -7.94
N ARG A 335 37.61 -8.24 -7.85
CA ARG A 335 38.19 -8.87 -6.66
C ARG A 335 39.53 -8.21 -6.36
N TRP A 336 39.77 -7.91 -5.09
CA TRP A 336 41.07 -7.49 -4.57
C TRP A 336 41.28 -8.04 -3.17
#